data_AF-A0A1T3NUG9-F1
#
_entry.id   AF-A0A1T3NUG9-F1
#
_cell.length_a   1.000
_cell.length_b   1.000
_cell.length_c   1.000
_cell.angle_alpha   90.00
_cell.angle_beta   90.00
_cell.angle_gamma   90.00
#
_symmetry.space_group_name_H-M   'P 1'
#
loop_
_entity.id
_entity.type
_entity.pdbx_description
1 polymer ?
#
loop_
_entity_poly.entity_id
_entity_poly.type
_entity_poly.pdbx_seq_one_letter_code
_entity_poly.pdbx_strand_id
1 'polypeptide(L)'
;MLRVMVGDALSGRLVSDRLWELVVPLLPGFGVRRQGGGRAPVEERAVFTAVVFVLTSGCAWRQLPACFGVASPTAHRRFTVWTNAGVWPRLRRAVLDHPDSRDEIEWGEAIALAATARRTRDA
;
A
#
# COMPACT_ATOMS: atom_id res chain seq x y z
N MET A 1 -0.05 -15.76 22.27
CA MET A 1 -0.81 -15.81 21.01
C MET A 1 -1.64 -14.52 20.84
N LEU A 2 -0.96 -13.38 20.76
CA LEU A 2 -1.57 -12.04 20.68
C LEU A 2 -0.65 -11.12 19.86
N ARG A 3 -0.50 -11.40 18.56
CA ARG A 3 0.36 -10.60 17.66
C ARG A 3 -0.34 -10.16 16.37
N VAL A 4 -1.61 -10.49 16.17
CA VAL A 4 -2.31 -10.32 14.89
C VAL A 4 -3.44 -9.27 14.93
N MET A 5 -3.89 -8.84 16.11
CA MET A 5 -5.10 -8.01 16.24
C MET A 5 -4.94 -6.53 15.84
N VAL A 6 -3.72 -5.98 15.81
CA VAL A 6 -3.50 -4.55 15.50
C VAL A 6 -3.28 -4.31 14.00
N GLY A 7 -2.71 -5.28 13.28
CA GLY A 7 -2.42 -5.16 11.85
C GLY A 7 -3.70 -5.08 11.01
N ASP A 8 -4.71 -5.87 11.36
CA ASP A 8 -5.96 -5.99 10.58
C ASP A 8 -6.85 -4.75 10.71
N ALA A 9 -6.97 -4.20 11.93
CA ALA A 9 -7.75 -2.98 12.18
C ALA A 9 -7.11 -1.72 11.58
N LEU A 10 -5.78 -1.61 11.58
CA LEU A 10 -5.09 -0.51 10.89
C LEU A 10 -5.11 -0.68 9.37
N SER A 11 -5.08 -1.92 8.87
CA SER A 11 -5.33 -2.20 7.45
C SER A 11 -6.69 -1.70 7.03
N GLY A 12 -7.78 -2.04 7.73
CA GLY A 12 -9.12 -1.55 7.38
C GLY A 12 -9.28 -0.02 7.42
N ARG A 13 -8.54 0.68 8.30
CA ARG A 13 -8.58 2.16 8.40
C ARG A 13 -7.77 2.87 7.33
N LEU A 14 -6.59 2.37 6.99
CA LEU A 14 -5.69 3.02 6.01
C LEU A 14 -5.97 2.54 4.58
N VAL A 15 -6.42 1.30 4.44
CA VAL A 15 -6.69 0.63 3.17
C VAL A 15 -8.00 -0.13 3.34
N SER A 16 -9.13 0.54 3.12
CA SER A 16 -10.45 -0.10 3.15
C SER A 16 -10.49 -1.30 2.19
N ASP A 17 -11.43 -2.23 2.39
CA ASP A 17 -11.62 -3.35 1.47
C ASP A 17 -11.86 -2.84 0.04
N ARG A 18 -12.57 -1.71 -0.07
CA ARG A 18 -12.87 -1.11 -1.34
C ARG A 18 -11.68 -0.46 -2.03
N LEU A 19 -10.90 0.34 -1.30
CA LEU A 19 -9.63 0.86 -1.82
C LEU A 19 -8.69 -0.29 -2.20
N TRP A 20 -8.71 -1.37 -1.44
CA TRP A 20 -7.93 -2.57 -1.75
C TRP A 20 -8.36 -3.21 -3.07
N GLU A 21 -9.66 -3.37 -3.32
CA GLU A 21 -10.20 -3.87 -4.60
C GLU A 21 -9.73 -3.05 -5.81
N LEU A 22 -9.63 -1.72 -5.65
CA LEU A 22 -9.11 -0.84 -6.70
C LEU A 22 -7.60 -0.99 -6.91
N VAL A 23 -6.84 -1.20 -5.84
CA VAL A 23 -5.37 -1.27 -5.86
C VAL A 23 -4.86 -2.61 -6.38
N VAL A 24 -5.43 -3.73 -5.93
CA VAL A 24 -4.99 -5.10 -6.27
C VAL A 24 -4.71 -5.29 -7.76
N PRO A 25 -5.62 -4.95 -8.70
CA PRO A 25 -5.39 -5.15 -10.13
C PRO A 25 -4.28 -4.25 -10.70
N LEU A 26 -3.92 -3.16 -10.01
CA LEU A 26 -2.88 -2.22 -10.44
C LEU A 26 -1.48 -2.68 -10.01
N LEU A 27 -1.39 -3.53 -9.00
CA LEU A 27 -0.11 -4.01 -8.50
C LEU A 27 0.53 -4.91 -9.56
N PRO A 28 1.80 -4.67 -9.95
CA PRO A 28 2.48 -5.54 -10.88
C PRO A 28 2.49 -6.96 -10.32
N GLY A 29 2.12 -7.95 -11.14
CA GLY A 29 2.05 -9.34 -10.70
C GLY A 29 3.39 -9.80 -10.12
N PHE A 30 3.47 -9.94 -8.80
CA PHE A 30 4.61 -10.58 -8.16
C PHE A 30 4.34 -12.08 -8.22
N GLY A 31 4.82 -12.71 -9.30
CA GLY A 31 4.53 -14.12 -9.60
C GLY A 31 4.66 -15.03 -8.38
N VAL A 32 3.71 -15.96 -8.28
CA VAL A 32 3.75 -17.09 -7.35
C VAL A 32 5.11 -17.79 -7.52
N ARG A 33 5.88 -17.92 -6.44
CA ARG A 33 7.12 -18.71 -6.50
C ARG A 33 6.74 -20.14 -6.93
N ARG A 34 7.49 -20.74 -7.85
CA ARG A 34 7.25 -22.12 -8.33
C ARG A 34 7.19 -23.18 -7.21
N GLN A 35 7.73 -22.89 -6.02
CA GLN A 35 7.48 -23.68 -4.82
C GLN A 35 6.14 -23.28 -4.18
N GLY A 36 5.06 -23.92 -4.64
CA GLY A 36 3.83 -24.34 -3.92
C GLY A 36 3.25 -23.56 -2.71
N GLY A 37 3.63 -22.32 -2.46
CA GLY A 37 3.16 -21.49 -1.35
C GLY A 37 2.42 -20.30 -1.92
N GLY A 38 1.09 -20.42 -2.02
CA GLY A 38 0.22 -19.32 -2.42
C GLY A 38 0.48 -18.10 -1.56
N ARG A 39 0.64 -16.93 -2.20
CA ARG A 39 0.82 -15.68 -1.48
C ARG A 39 -0.50 -15.32 -0.82
N ALA A 40 -0.50 -15.23 0.51
CA ALA A 40 -1.69 -14.81 1.24
C ALA A 40 -2.08 -13.39 0.78
N PRO A 41 -3.33 -13.14 0.36
CA PRO A 41 -3.83 -11.80 0.06
C PRO A 41 -3.54 -10.79 1.19
N VAL A 42 -3.48 -11.29 2.42
CA VAL A 42 -3.09 -10.56 3.65
C VAL A 42 -1.67 -9.99 3.58
N GLU A 43 -0.68 -10.71 3.02
CA GLU A 43 0.69 -10.19 2.95
C GLU A 43 0.82 -9.01 1.98
N GLU A 44 0.15 -9.07 0.82
CA GLU A 44 0.23 -7.98 -0.16
C GLU A 44 -0.50 -6.73 0.32
N ARG A 45 -1.67 -6.90 0.96
CA ARG A 45 -2.39 -5.81 1.61
C ARG A 45 -1.62 -5.22 2.79
N ALA A 46 -0.98 -6.05 3.62
CA ALA A 46 -0.16 -5.58 4.73
C ALA A 46 1.03 -4.75 4.24
N VAL A 47 1.71 -5.19 3.17
CA VAL A 47 2.79 -4.43 2.53
C VAL A 47 2.28 -3.12 1.97
N PHE A 48 1.13 -3.13 1.29
CA PHE A 48 0.54 -1.90 0.75
C PHE A 48 0.15 -0.92 1.87
N THR A 49 -0.49 -1.43 2.93
CA THR A 49 -0.85 -0.65 4.12
C THR A 49 0.38 -0.04 4.79
N ALA A 50 1.47 -0.80 4.94
CA ALA A 50 2.73 -0.32 5.50
C ALA A 50 3.34 0.80 4.65
N VAL A 51 3.29 0.66 3.32
CA VAL A 51 3.74 1.72 2.39
C VAL A 51 2.85 2.95 2.54
N VAL A 52 1.52 2.80 2.49
CA VAL A 52 0.55 3.90 2.68
C VAL A 52 0.83 4.66 3.97
N PHE A 53 1.02 3.95 5.10
CA PHE A 53 1.36 4.57 6.37
C PHE A 53 2.61 5.45 6.27
N VAL A 54 3.69 4.94 5.67
CA VAL A 54 4.94 5.68 5.52
C VAL A 54 4.78 6.88 4.59
N LEU A 55 3.97 6.76 3.54
CA LEU A 55 3.66 7.84 2.61
C LEU A 55 2.89 8.97 3.30
N THR A 56 1.80 8.64 4.00
CA THR A 56 0.88 9.62 4.59
C THR A 56 1.41 10.24 5.88
N SER A 57 2.18 9.48 6.68
CA SER A 57 2.85 10.01 7.88
C SER A 57 4.13 10.79 7.56
N GLY A 58 4.74 10.55 6.39
CA GLY A 58 6.02 11.15 6.02
C GLY A 58 7.22 10.64 6.82
N CYS A 59 7.07 9.61 7.66
CA CYS A 59 8.17 9.09 8.48
C CYS A 59 9.26 8.44 7.64
N ALA A 60 10.48 8.33 8.19
CA ALA A 60 11.54 7.56 7.54
C ALA A 60 11.16 6.08 7.46
N TRP A 61 11.62 5.37 6.41
CA TRP A 61 11.33 3.93 6.24
C TRP A 61 11.75 3.12 7.47
N ARG A 62 12.89 3.44 8.10
CA ARG A 62 13.39 2.79 9.31
C ARG A 62 12.48 2.93 10.54
N GLN A 63 11.52 3.85 10.51
CA GLN A 63 10.56 4.08 11.58
C GLN A 63 9.21 3.41 11.31
N LEU A 64 9.11 2.55 10.29
CA LEU A 64 7.93 1.73 10.07
C LEU A 64 7.64 0.88 11.32
N PRO A 65 6.46 1.02 11.94
CA PRO A 65 6.09 0.25 13.11
C PRO A 65 6.07 -1.26 12.85
N ALA A 66 6.57 -2.05 13.80
CA ALA A 66 6.60 -3.51 13.69
C ALA A 66 5.19 -4.16 13.67
N CYS A 67 4.14 -3.42 14.07
CA CYS A 67 2.76 -3.92 14.09
C CYS A 67 2.20 -4.22 12.70
N PHE A 68 2.79 -3.67 11.63
CA PHE A 68 2.42 -4.00 10.25
C PHE A 68 2.89 -5.39 9.83
N GLY A 69 3.78 -6.05 10.59
CA GLY A 69 4.32 -7.36 10.22
C GLY A 69 5.19 -7.34 8.96
N VAL A 70 5.55 -6.16 8.47
CA VAL A 70 6.32 -5.94 7.24
C VAL A 70 7.68 -5.35 7.59
N ALA A 71 8.75 -5.98 7.10
CA ALA A 71 10.09 -5.43 7.26
C ALA A 71 10.23 -4.13 6.46
N SER A 72 10.83 -3.10 7.07
CA SER A 72 11.06 -1.80 6.42
C SER A 72 11.74 -1.89 5.03
N PRO A 73 12.81 -2.70 4.83
CA PRO A 73 13.41 -2.88 3.51
C PRO A 73 12.44 -3.48 2.47
N THR A 74 11.53 -4.35 2.91
CA THR A 74 10.50 -4.94 2.04
C THR A 74 9.50 -3.87 1.58
N ALA A 75 9.00 -3.04 2.50
CA ALA A 75 8.09 -1.94 2.17
C ALA A 75 8.75 -0.94 1.20
N HIS A 76 9.99 -0.55 1.47
CA HIS A 76 10.73 0.38 0.60
C HIS A 76 10.93 -0.19 -0.80
N ARG A 77 11.42 -1.44 -0.93
CA ARG A 77 11.58 -2.11 -2.23
C ARG A 77 10.26 -2.15 -3.01
N ARG A 78 9.15 -2.41 -2.30
CA ARG A 78 7.82 -2.50 -2.90
C ARG A 78 7.34 -1.14 -3.39
N PHE A 79 7.53 -0.09 -2.60
CA PHE A 79 7.31 1.27 -3.03
C PHE A 79 8.09 1.60 -4.32
N THR A 80 9.38 1.29 -4.40
CA THR A 80 10.18 1.52 -5.61
C THR A 80 9.62 0.78 -6.82
N VAL A 81 9.29 -0.51 -6.68
CA VAL A 81 8.73 -1.31 -7.77
C VAL A 81 7.38 -0.74 -8.24
N TRP A 82 6.50 -0.36 -7.31
CA TRP A 82 5.19 0.21 -7.64
C TRP A 82 5.28 1.59 -8.27
N THR A 83 6.21 2.42 -7.79
CA THR A 83 6.51 3.73 -8.39
C THR A 83 6.98 3.55 -9.84
N ASN A 84 7.93 2.65 -10.08
CA ASN A 84 8.45 2.39 -11.43
C ASN A 84 7.40 1.75 -12.34
N ALA A 85 6.49 0.95 -11.78
CA ALA A 85 5.38 0.36 -12.52
C ALA A 85 4.24 1.37 -12.81
N GLY A 86 4.26 2.57 -12.22
CA GLY A 86 3.22 3.58 -12.39
C GLY A 86 1.93 3.29 -11.63
N VAL A 87 2.00 2.63 -10.47
CA VAL A 87 0.83 2.29 -9.64
C VAL A 87 0.09 3.54 -9.17
N TRP A 88 0.80 4.55 -8.67
CA TRP A 88 0.21 5.76 -8.07
C TRP A 88 -0.68 6.59 -9.01
N PRO A 89 -0.24 6.95 -10.23
CA PRO A 89 -1.12 7.66 -11.16
C PRO A 89 -2.32 6.82 -11.62
N ARG A 90 -2.17 5.48 -11.70
CA ARG A 90 -3.31 4.59 -12.01
C ARG A 90 -4.29 4.49 -10.85
N LEU A 91 -3.80 4.48 -9.60
CA LEU A 91 -4.64 4.50 -8.41
C LEU A 91 -5.49 5.77 -8.38
N ARG A 92 -4.86 6.94 -8.59
CA ARG A 92 -5.56 8.22 -8.68
C ARG A 92 -6.68 8.17 -9.72
N ARG A 93 -6.40 7.63 -10.89
CA ARG A 93 -7.42 7.48 -11.94
C ARG A 93 -8.54 6.52 -11.52
N ALA A 94 -8.19 5.36 -10.94
CA ALA A 94 -9.17 4.35 -10.53
C ALA A 94 -10.17 4.88 -9.48
N VAL A 95 -9.71 5.68 -8.52
CA VAL A 95 -10.62 6.29 -7.52
C VAL A 95 -11.51 7.37 -8.12
N LEU A 96 -11.06 8.09 -9.15
CA LEU A 96 -11.88 9.07 -9.87
C LEU A 96 -12.91 8.42 -10.79
N ASP A 97 -12.55 7.28 -11.41
CA ASP A 97 -13.41 6.53 -12.33
C ASP A 97 -14.46 5.68 -11.58
N HIS A 98 -14.21 5.34 -10.31
CA HIS A 98 -15.12 4.59 -9.44
C HIS A 98 -15.39 5.35 -8.12
N PRO A 99 -16.16 6.45 -8.17
CA PRO A 99 -16.47 7.24 -6.99
C PRO A 99 -17.49 6.51 -6.10
N ASP A 100 -17.01 5.73 -5.15
CA ASP A 100 -17.88 5.09 -4.15
C ASP A 100 -18.26 6.06 -3.03
N SER A 101 -17.31 6.92 -2.61
CA SER A 101 -17.56 8.02 -1.68
C SER A 101 -16.55 9.15 -1.87
N ARG A 102 -16.93 10.37 -1.46
CA ARG A 102 -16.02 11.53 -1.46
C ARG A 102 -14.76 11.24 -0.63
N ASP A 103 -14.92 10.61 0.52
CA ASP A 103 -13.82 10.31 1.44
C ASP A 103 -12.81 9.33 0.81
N GLU A 104 -13.28 8.33 0.08
CA GLU A 104 -12.38 7.37 -0.61
C GLU A 104 -11.64 8.01 -1.79
N ILE A 105 -12.29 8.92 -2.52
CA ILE A 105 -11.62 9.72 -3.57
C ILE A 105 -10.52 10.58 -2.95
N GLU A 106 -10.87 11.37 -1.94
CA GLU A 106 -9.94 12.28 -1.28
C GLU A 106 -8.76 11.51 -0.67
N TRP A 107 -9.01 10.34 -0.06
CA TRP A 107 -7.97 9.48 0.49
C TRP A 107 -7.09 8.84 -0.58
N GLY A 108 -7.66 8.33 -1.67
CA GLY A 108 -6.91 7.76 -2.79
C GLY A 108 -6.03 8.80 -3.50
N GLU A 109 -6.54 10.02 -3.70
CA GLU A 109 -5.77 11.14 -4.22
C GLU A 109 -4.64 11.54 -3.27
N ALA A 110 -4.90 11.61 -1.96
CA ALA A 110 -3.89 11.93 -0.94
C ALA A 110 -2.74 10.91 -0.95
N ILE A 111 -3.04 9.61 -1.07
CA ILE A 111 -2.01 8.56 -1.20
C ILE A 111 -1.16 8.78 -2.45
N ALA A 112 -1.78 9.02 -3.60
CA ALA A 112 -1.08 9.20 -4.87
C ALA A 112 -0.18 10.47 -4.87
N LEU A 113 -0.66 11.54 -4.23
CA LEU A 113 0.10 12.76 -4.05
C LEU A 113 1.29 12.55 -3.10
N ALA A 114 1.08 11.87 -1.97
CA ALA A 114 2.13 11.56 -1.01
C ALA A 114 3.23 10.67 -1.63
N ALA A 115 2.85 9.69 -2.46
CA ALA A 115 3.79 8.87 -3.23
C ALA A 115 4.66 9.73 -4.16
N THR A 116 4.03 10.68 -4.86
CA THR A 116 4.72 11.59 -5.78
C THR A 116 5.70 12.50 -5.04
N ALA A 117 5.28 13.08 -3.91
CA ALA A 117 6.11 13.96 -3.07
C ALA A 117 7.25 13.23 -2.34
N ARG A 118 7.14 11.91 -2.15
CA ARG A 118 8.22 11.10 -1.59
C ARG A 118 9.23 10.69 -2.64
N ARG A 119 8.79 10.36 -3.85
CA ARG A 119 9.68 10.09 -4.99
C ARG A 119 10.68 11.23 -5.20
N THR A 120 10.24 12.48 -5.04
CA THR A 120 11.10 13.67 -5.19
C THR A 120 12.07 13.89 -4.03
N ARG A 121 11.87 13.24 -2.86
CA ARG A 121 12.79 13.30 -1.72
C ARG A 121 13.85 12.19 -1.76
N ASP A 122 13.52 11.07 -2.38
CA ASP A 122 14.40 9.91 -2.52
C ASP A 122 15.21 9.93 -3.85
N ALA A 123 15.01 10.95 -4.71
CA ALA A 123 15.69 11.15 -6.00
C ALA A 123 16.80 12.21 -5.87
#